data_AF-A0A2N9GMF4-F1
#
_entry.id   AF-A0A2N9GMF4-F1
#
_cell.length_a   1.000
_cell.length_b   1.000
_cell.length_c   1.000
_cell.angle_alpha   90.00
_cell.angle_beta   90.00
_cell.angle_gamma   90.00
#
_symmetry.space_group_name_H-M   'P 1'
#
loop_
_entity.id
_entity.type
_entity.pdbx_description
1 polymer ?
#
loop_
_entity_poly.entity_id
_entity_poly.type
_entity_poly.pdbx_seq_one_letter_code
_entity_poly.pdbx_strand_id
1 'polypeptide(L)'
;MASEAAPDPAPHPPPTFLEVKCKSSGKTRRFAVGTDAAFALSLINRKLNPSTPLALHIEAFKEGEEPIAFGPNSPLVNYGHGWHLHTLTELDFHHPGIFPFWVSFSSFSVWK
;
A
#
# COMPACT_ATOMS: atom_id res chain seq x y z
N MET A 1 -18.58 -54.60 10.20
CA MET A 1 -18.38 -53.55 9.18
C MET A 1 -17.87 -52.32 9.91
N ALA A 2 -16.59 -51.99 9.72
CA ALA A 2 -15.98 -50.82 10.35
C ALA A 2 -16.34 -49.58 9.53
N SER A 3 -16.93 -48.57 10.17
CA SER A 3 -17.13 -47.25 9.58
C SER A 3 -15.80 -46.52 9.56
N GLU A 4 -15.25 -46.34 8.36
CA GLU A 4 -14.11 -45.48 8.10
C GLU A 4 -14.56 -44.02 8.25
N ALA A 5 -14.09 -43.35 9.29
CA ALA A 5 -14.34 -41.92 9.50
C ALA A 5 -13.44 -41.12 8.55
N ALA A 6 -14.04 -40.18 7.82
CA ALA A 6 -13.32 -39.30 6.91
C ALA A 6 -12.30 -38.41 7.68
N PRO A 7 -11.14 -38.11 7.09
CA PRO A 7 -10.13 -37.26 7.73
C PRO A 7 -10.63 -35.81 7.88
N ASP A 8 -10.37 -35.24 9.06
CA ASP A 8 -10.66 -33.84 9.39
C ASP A 8 -9.91 -32.89 8.42
N PRO A 9 -10.52 -31.79 7.93
CA PRO A 9 -9.85 -30.87 7.03
C PRO A 9 -8.67 -30.20 7.73
N ALA A 10 -7.51 -30.21 7.05
CA ALA A 10 -6.28 -29.61 7.55
C ALA A 10 -6.48 -28.12 7.95
N PRO A 11 -5.84 -27.63 9.02
CA PRO A 11 -5.99 -26.26 9.46
C PRO A 11 -5.59 -25.29 8.35
N HIS A 12 -6.51 -24.38 7.99
CA HIS A 12 -6.25 -23.34 7.02
C HIS A 12 -5.09 -22.44 7.48
N PRO A 13 -4.12 -22.11 6.61
CA PRO A 13 -3.09 -21.14 6.96
C PRO A 13 -3.75 -19.80 7.33
N PRO A 14 -3.22 -19.07 8.33
CA PRO A 14 -3.81 -17.80 8.74
C PRO A 14 -3.86 -16.83 7.55
N PRO A 15 -4.96 -16.08 7.39
CA PRO A 15 -5.12 -15.16 6.28
C PRO A 15 -3.99 -14.11 6.30
N THR A 16 -3.21 -14.05 5.22
CA THR A 16 -2.15 -13.06 5.04
C THR A 16 -2.73 -11.76 4.50
N PHE A 17 -2.53 -10.68 5.23
CA PHE A 17 -2.93 -9.33 4.80
C PHE A 17 -1.74 -8.38 4.87
N LEU A 18 -1.82 -7.28 4.11
CA LEU A 18 -0.88 -6.17 4.14
C LEU A 18 -1.51 -4.98 4.84
N GLU A 19 -0.71 -4.27 5.63
CA GLU A 19 -1.12 -3.05 6.31
C GLU A 19 -0.56 -1.83 5.59
N VAL A 20 -1.45 -0.92 5.20
CA VAL A 20 -1.09 0.39 4.61
C VAL A 20 -1.48 1.48 5.60
N LYS A 21 -0.49 2.24 6.07
CA LYS A 21 -0.68 3.40 6.94
C LYS A 21 -0.99 4.64 6.11
N CYS A 22 -2.13 5.25 6.33
CA CYS A 22 -2.44 6.54 5.72
C CYS A 22 -1.74 7.66 6.51
N LYS A 23 -0.75 8.34 5.92
CA LYS A 23 -0.03 9.43 6.61
C LYS A 23 -0.94 10.60 6.96
N SER A 24 -1.86 10.99 6.07
CA SER A 24 -2.73 12.15 6.31
C SER A 24 -3.77 11.94 7.41
N SER A 25 -4.23 10.70 7.64
CA SER A 25 -5.21 10.39 8.70
C SER A 25 -4.62 9.65 9.90
N GLY A 26 -3.38 9.17 9.81
CA GLY A 26 -2.75 8.30 10.80
C GLY A 26 -3.33 6.88 10.90
N LYS A 27 -4.38 6.56 10.14
CA LYS A 27 -5.11 5.28 10.23
C LYS A 27 -4.43 4.20 9.38
N THR A 28 -4.36 2.98 9.90
CA THR A 28 -3.93 1.79 9.14
C THR A 28 -5.12 1.05 8.53
N ARG A 29 -4.93 0.54 7.31
CA ARG A 29 -5.92 -0.31 6.62
C ARG A 29 -5.29 -1.62 6.17
N ARG A 30 -6.09 -2.68 6.18
CA ARG A 30 -5.69 -4.02 5.77
C ARG A 30 -6.20 -4.34 4.37
N PHE A 31 -5.33 -4.90 3.55
CA PHE A 31 -5.62 -5.33 2.18
C PHE A 31 -5.14 -6.77 1.97
N ALA A 32 -5.77 -7.49 1.04
CA ALA A 32 -5.26 -8.77 0.61
C ALA A 32 -3.91 -8.58 -0.11
N VAL A 33 -3.01 -9.56 0.01
CA VAL A 33 -1.77 -9.57 -0.78
C VAL A 33 -2.12 -9.57 -2.27
N GLY A 34 -1.42 -8.77 -3.07
CA GLY A 34 -1.68 -8.65 -4.50
C GLY A 34 -2.78 -7.67 -4.90
N THR A 35 -3.41 -6.98 -3.95
CA THR A 35 -4.38 -5.92 -4.25
C THR A 35 -3.74 -4.82 -5.09
N ASP A 36 -4.39 -4.34 -6.15
CA ASP A 36 -3.90 -3.22 -6.94
C ASP A 36 -3.75 -1.94 -6.11
N ALA A 37 -2.63 -1.24 -6.26
CA ALA A 37 -2.33 -0.03 -5.51
C ALA A 37 -3.39 1.07 -5.72
N ALA A 38 -3.86 1.28 -6.96
CA ALA A 38 -4.93 2.25 -7.24
C ALA A 38 -6.24 1.90 -6.54
N PHE A 39 -6.60 0.61 -6.50
CA PHE A 39 -7.79 0.16 -5.77
C PHE A 39 -7.64 0.41 -4.27
N ALA A 40 -6.50 0.04 -3.68
CA ALA A 40 -6.23 0.29 -2.27
C ALA A 40 -6.26 1.80 -1.93
N LEU A 41 -5.63 2.62 -2.77
CA LEU A 41 -5.60 4.08 -2.63
C LEU A 41 -7.02 4.68 -2.69
N SER A 42 -7.86 4.21 -3.61
CA SER A 42 -9.26 4.68 -3.72
C SER A 42 -10.06 4.42 -2.43
N LEU A 43 -9.87 3.24 -1.82
CA LEU A 43 -10.53 2.86 -0.57
C LEU A 43 -10.01 3.65 0.63
N ILE A 44 -8.72 4.02 0.61
CA ILE A 44 -8.13 4.90 1.61
C ILE A 44 -8.75 6.29 1.50
N ASN A 45 -8.68 6.90 0.30
CA ASN A 45 -9.15 8.26 0.03
C ASN A 45 -10.64 8.44 0.30
N ARG A 46 -11.48 7.46 -0.07
CA ARG A 46 -12.93 7.50 0.20
C ARG A 46 -13.29 7.57 1.69
N LYS A 47 -12.37 7.17 2.56
CA LYS A 47 -12.59 7.12 4.02
C LYS A 47 -11.85 8.23 4.77
N LEU A 48 -11.33 9.23 4.05
CA LEU A 48 -10.77 10.44 4.63
C LEU A 48 -11.88 11.43 4.97
N ASN A 49 -11.62 12.30 5.94
CA ASN A 49 -12.51 13.43 6.20
C ASN A 49 -12.36 14.45 5.05
N PRO A 50 -13.39 15.25 4.73
CA PRO A 50 -13.31 16.23 3.64
C PRO A 50 -12.17 17.25 3.76
N SER A 51 -11.70 17.53 4.98
CA SER A 51 -10.59 18.43 5.27
C SER A 51 -9.21 17.77 5.28
N THR A 52 -9.14 16.45 5.06
CA THR A 52 -7.87 15.71 5.08
C THR A 52 -7.29 15.62 3.66
N PRO A 53 -6.01 15.96 3.44
CA PRO A 53 -5.36 15.82 2.15
C PRO A 53 -5.45 14.40 1.61
N LEU A 54 -5.76 14.29 0.31
CA LEU A 54 -5.80 13.01 -0.38
C LEU A 54 -4.41 12.41 -0.50
N ALA A 55 -4.34 11.08 -0.39
CA ALA A 55 -3.15 10.34 -0.72
C ALA A 55 -2.97 10.27 -2.25
N LEU A 56 -1.73 10.48 -2.70
CA LEU A 56 -1.33 10.50 -4.10
C LEU A 56 -0.91 9.11 -4.59
N HIS A 57 -0.13 8.39 -3.79
CA HIS A 57 0.27 7.01 -4.07
C HIS A 57 0.64 6.27 -2.78
N ILE A 58 0.87 4.97 -2.91
CA ILE A 58 1.37 4.10 -1.84
C ILE A 58 2.85 3.84 -2.13
N GLU A 59 3.67 3.85 -1.09
CA GLU A 59 5.08 3.46 -1.15
C GLU A 59 5.38 2.42 -0.07
N ALA A 60 6.42 1.61 -0.30
CA ALA A 60 7.07 0.83 0.72
C ALA A 60 8.24 1.64 1.28
N PHE A 61 8.31 1.78 2.58
CA PHE A 61 9.32 2.56 3.27
C PHE A 61 10.06 1.71 4.29
N LYS A 62 11.36 1.96 4.38
CA LYS A 62 12.26 1.44 5.39
C LYS A 62 13.25 2.53 5.77
N GLU A 63 13.52 2.67 7.07
CA GLU A 63 14.44 3.69 7.57
C GLU A 63 15.85 3.49 7.00
N GLY A 64 16.43 4.57 6.46
CA GLY A 64 17.77 4.56 5.86
C GLY A 64 17.83 4.01 4.43
N GLU A 65 16.70 3.61 3.84
CA GLU A 65 16.62 3.15 2.44
C GLU A 65 15.71 4.06 1.59
N GLU A 66 15.94 4.03 0.28
CA GLU A 66 15.08 4.74 -0.67
C GLU A 66 13.69 4.08 -0.74
N PRO A 67 12.59 4.85 -0.61
CA PRO A 67 11.25 4.29 -0.70
C PRO A 67 10.95 3.68 -2.07
N ILE A 68 10.07 2.68 -2.11
CA ILE A 68 9.65 2.02 -3.35
C ILE A 68 8.21 2.44 -3.66
N ALA A 69 8.03 3.26 -4.68
CA ALA A 69 6.71 3.72 -5.11
C ALA A 69 5.96 2.61 -5.87
N PHE A 70 4.67 2.44 -5.56
CA PHE A 70 3.78 1.54 -6.30
C PHE A 70 3.05 2.31 -7.41
N GLY A 71 3.24 1.88 -8.66
CA GLY A 71 2.42 2.33 -9.77
C GLY A 71 0.93 1.92 -9.60
N PRO A 72 -0.01 2.57 -10.29
CA PRO A 72 -1.45 2.37 -10.08
C PRO A 72 -1.92 0.93 -10.29
N ASN A 73 -1.33 0.21 -11.26
CA ASN A 73 -1.64 -1.18 -11.59
C ASN A 73 -0.68 -2.18 -10.91
N SER A 74 0.14 -1.71 -9.96
CA SER A 74 1.09 -2.57 -9.27
C SER A 74 0.40 -3.31 -8.13
N PRO A 75 0.61 -4.62 -7.97
CA PRO A 75 0.12 -5.36 -6.82
C PRO A 75 0.86 -4.92 -5.55
N LEU A 76 0.13 -4.72 -4.45
CA LEU A 76 0.74 -4.53 -3.13
C LEU A 76 1.45 -5.81 -2.70
N VAL A 77 2.72 -5.66 -2.31
CA VAL A 77 3.58 -6.77 -1.86
C VAL A 77 4.27 -6.42 -0.54
N ASN A 78 4.71 -7.45 0.18
CA ASN A 78 5.56 -7.31 1.36
C ASN A 78 7.03 -7.46 0.94
N TYR A 79 7.85 -6.45 1.21
CA TYR A 79 9.30 -6.47 0.96
C TYR A 79 10.11 -7.11 2.10
N GLY A 80 9.45 -7.56 3.17
CA GLY A 80 10.06 -8.29 4.27
C GLY A 80 10.41 -7.39 5.46
N HIS A 81 11.36 -7.85 6.27
CA HIS A 81 11.65 -7.26 7.58
C HIS A 81 12.05 -5.77 7.48
N GLY A 82 11.36 -4.92 8.25
CA GLY A 82 11.60 -3.48 8.33
C GLY A 82 10.93 -2.65 7.24
N TRP A 83 10.27 -3.28 6.26
CA TRP A 83 9.49 -2.57 5.25
C TRP A 83 8.05 -2.39 5.70
N HIS A 84 7.52 -1.19 5.50
CA HIS A 84 6.14 -0.82 5.83
C HIS A 84 5.49 -0.11 4.65
N LEU A 85 4.20 -0.38 4.42
CA LEU A 85 3.45 0.33 3.38
C LEU A 85 2.78 1.56 4.00
N HIS A 86 2.93 2.71 3.33
CA HIS A 86 2.23 3.93 3.71
C HIS A 86 1.88 4.79 2.50
N THR A 87 1.01 5.77 2.70
CA THR A 87 0.60 6.70 1.64
C THR A 87 1.42 7.97 1.66
N LEU A 88 1.78 8.51 0.50
CA LEU A 88 2.25 9.88 0.36
C LEU A 88 1.15 10.85 -0.02
N THR A 89 1.29 12.10 0.42
CA THR A 89 0.41 13.23 0.12
C THR A 89 1.21 14.38 -0.48
N GLU A 90 0.53 15.37 -1.05
CA GLU A 90 1.17 16.55 -1.64
C GLU A 90 2.01 17.34 -0.61
N LEU A 91 1.58 17.35 0.66
CA LEU A 91 2.32 18.01 1.74
C LEU A 91 3.69 17.37 2.00
N ASP A 92 3.83 16.08 1.73
CA ASP A 92 5.10 15.37 1.91
C ASP A 92 6.17 15.85 0.91
N PHE A 93 5.76 16.38 -0.26
CA PHE A 93 6.67 16.95 -1.25
C PHE A 93 7.17 18.36 -0.88
N HIS A 94 6.47 19.05 0.03
CA HIS A 94 6.78 20.42 0.43
C HIS A 94 7.61 20.52 1.73
N HIS A 95 8.05 19.40 2.31
CA HIS A 95 8.97 19.41 3.44
C HIS A 95 10.44 19.44 2.96
N PRO A 96 11.19 20.53 3.20
CA PRO A 96 12.56 20.70 2.71
C PRO A 96 13.61 19.89 3.50
N GLY A 97 13.22 18.78 4.14
CA GLY A 97 14.06 18.09 5.14
C GLY A 97 14.43 16.64 4.84
N ILE A 98 13.83 15.98 3.85
CA ILE A 98 14.14 14.57 3.53
C ILE A 98 14.17 14.39 2.01
N PHE A 99 15.41 14.42 1.48
CA PHE A 99 15.89 14.01 0.16
C PHE A 99 14.97 14.18 -1.07
N PRO A 100 15.27 15.14 -1.97
CA PRO A 100 14.61 15.25 -3.25
C PRO A 100 15.40 14.43 -4.29
N PHE A 101 14.91 13.25 -4.67
CA PHE A 101 15.20 12.72 -6.00
C PHE A 101 14.14 11.71 -6.41
N TRP A 102 12.97 12.21 -6.82
CA TRP A 102 12.08 11.41 -7.68
C TRP A 102 11.81 12.21 -8.95
N VAL A 103 12.20 11.57 -10.05
CA VAL A 103 11.98 11.95 -11.44
C VAL A 103 10.62 12.59 -11.66
N SER A 104 10.63 13.74 -12.32
CA SER A 104 9.47 14.43 -12.86
C SER A 104 8.63 13.46 -13.70
N PHE A 105 7.52 12.95 -13.17
CA PHE A 105 6.44 12.38 -13.95
C PHE A 105 5.45 13.49 -14.34
N SER A 106 5.97 14.54 -14.98
CA SER A 106 5.11 15.41 -15.78
C SER A 106 4.98 14.83 -17.18
N SER A 107 3.76 14.45 -17.54
CA SER A 107 3.27 14.20 -18.90
C SER A 107 3.48 12.79 -19.48
N PHE A 108 2.58 11.86 -19.15
CA PHE A 108 2.05 10.94 -20.16
C PHE A 108 0.79 11.56 -20.76
N SER A 109 1.00 12.51 -21.67
CA SER A 109 -0.01 12.91 -22.64
C SER A 109 0.63 12.93 -24.02
N VAL A 110 0.23 11.93 -24.82
CA VAL A 110 0.23 11.87 -26.28
C VAL A 110 1.61 11.92 -26.94
N TRP A 111 1.92 10.91 -27.77
CA TRP A 111 2.43 11.06 -29.14
C TRP A 111 2.02 9.81 -29.94
N LYS A 112 1.04 10.02 -30.82
CA LYS A 112 1.03 9.49 -32.17
C LYS A 112 0.91 10.69 -33.09
#